data_AF-A0A9P6EQ85-F1
#
_entry.id   AF-A0A9P6EQ85-F1
#
_cell.length_a   1.000
_cell.length_b   1.000
_cell.length_c   1.000
_cell.angle_alpha   90.00
_cell.angle_beta   90.00
_cell.angle_gamma   90.00
#
_symmetry.space_group_name_H-M   'P 1'
#
loop_
_entity.id
_entity.type
_entity.pdbx_description
1 polymer ?
#
loop_
_entity_poly.entity_id
_entity_poly.type
_entity_poly.pdbx_seq_one_letter_code
_entity_poly.pdbx_strand_id
1 'polypeptide(L)'
;AVMLSAVYDYDVAPEGDHLVEIAETIAQNLTAGLLPGTFLVNTFPFLRHVPHWFPGASFKRFAHQTRALVGQLLNEPLQQVQSRIVSLVMLIGHSLAADGAVGQR
;
A
#
# COMPACT_ATOMS: atom_id res chain seq x y z
N ALA A 1 2.50 3.34 -11.23
CA ALA A 1 2.81 4.78 -11.38
C ALA A 1 1.54 5.65 -11.33
N VAL A 2 0.68 5.68 -12.35
CA VAL A 2 -0.44 6.66 -12.47
C VAL A 2 -1.39 6.71 -11.27
N MET A 3 -1.72 5.58 -10.65
CA MET A 3 -2.61 5.56 -9.48
C MET A 3 -1.95 6.17 -8.22
N LEU A 4 -0.64 5.98 -8.04
CA LEU A 4 0.07 6.53 -6.88
C LEU A 4 0.11 8.06 -6.94
N SER A 5 0.39 8.62 -8.11
CA SER A 5 0.36 10.06 -8.32
C SER A 5 -1.06 10.62 -8.24
N ALA A 6 -2.04 9.97 -8.87
CA ALA A 6 -3.42 10.48 -8.88
C ALA A 6 -4.10 10.46 -7.51
N VAL A 7 -3.84 9.45 -6.67
CA VAL A 7 -4.53 9.27 -5.38
C VAL A 7 -3.78 9.92 -4.23
N TYR A 8 -2.45 9.84 -4.23
CA TYR A 8 -1.63 10.26 -3.10
C TYR A 8 -0.76 11.49 -3.41
N ASP A 9 -0.88 12.06 -4.61
CA ASP A 9 0.05 13.10 -5.09
C ASP A 9 1.52 12.67 -4.94
N TYR A 10 1.75 11.34 -5.09
CA TYR A 10 3.04 10.72 -4.86
C TYR A 10 3.94 10.94 -6.08
N ASP A 11 5.13 11.48 -5.83
CA ASP A 11 6.16 11.69 -6.85
C ASP A 11 6.89 10.37 -7.12
N VAL A 12 6.56 9.75 -8.25
CA VAL A 12 7.11 8.44 -8.63
C VAL A 12 8.49 8.64 -9.24
N ALA A 13 9.50 7.98 -8.67
CA ALA A 13 10.84 8.05 -9.23
C ALA A 13 10.85 7.47 -10.67
N PRO A 14 11.58 8.10 -11.61
CA PRO A 14 11.59 7.68 -13.02
C PRO A 14 12.13 6.26 -13.21
N GLU A 15 13.03 5.79 -12.33
CA GLU A 15 13.54 4.42 -12.31
C GLU A 15 13.64 3.91 -10.87
N GLY A 16 13.33 2.62 -10.65
CA GLY A 16 13.55 1.93 -9.37
C GLY A 16 12.67 2.41 -8.22
N ASP A 17 11.47 2.93 -8.49
CA ASP A 17 10.56 3.33 -7.43
C ASP A 17 10.05 2.10 -6.67
N HIS A 18 10.34 2.05 -5.36
CA HIS A 18 10.00 0.92 -4.50
C HIS A 18 8.50 0.57 -4.51
N LEU A 19 7.61 1.58 -4.53
CA LEU A 19 6.17 1.34 -4.56
C LEU A 19 5.73 0.81 -5.93
N VAL A 20 6.40 1.22 -7.01
CA VAL A 20 6.17 0.64 -8.34
C VAL A 20 6.63 -0.81 -8.38
N GLU A 21 7.78 -1.16 -7.83
CA GLU A 21 8.26 -2.55 -7.73
C GLU A 21 7.32 -3.44 -6.90
N ILE A 22 6.81 -2.93 -5.77
CA ILE A 22 5.80 -3.63 -4.98
C ILE A 22 4.53 -3.84 -5.81
N ALA A 23 4.06 -2.81 -6.53
CA ALA A 23 2.86 -2.91 -7.36
C ALA A 23 3.04 -3.94 -8.49
N GLU A 24 4.20 -3.97 -9.14
CA GLU A 24 4.54 -4.97 -10.15
C GLU A 24 4.59 -6.38 -9.56
N THR A 25 5.21 -6.54 -8.40
CA THR A 25 5.26 -7.83 -7.68
C THR A 25 3.86 -8.32 -7.32
N ILE A 26 2.97 -7.44 -6.86
CA ILE A 26 1.57 -7.77 -6.59
C ILE A 26 0.86 -8.21 -7.88
N ALA A 27 1.02 -7.45 -8.97
CA ALA A 27 0.39 -7.75 -10.25
C ALA A 27 0.86 -9.11 -10.81
N GLN A 28 2.16 -9.39 -10.75
CA GLN A 28 2.72 -10.68 -11.16
C GLN A 28 2.19 -11.83 -10.30
N ASN A 29 2.21 -11.66 -8.98
CA ASN A 29 1.70 -12.65 -8.04
C ASN A 29 0.22 -12.95 -8.30
N LEU A 30 -0.62 -11.92 -8.40
CA LEU A 30 -2.04 -12.07 -8.68
C LEU A 30 -2.28 -12.75 -10.02
N THR A 31 -1.55 -12.35 -11.06
CA THR A 31 -1.66 -12.98 -12.39
C THR A 31 -1.36 -14.47 -12.31
N ALA A 32 -0.28 -14.87 -11.61
CA ALA A 32 0.06 -16.28 -11.42
C ALA A 32 -1.00 -17.03 -10.57
N GLY A 33 -1.49 -16.41 -9.50
CA GLY A 33 -2.45 -16.99 -8.55
C GLY A 33 -3.90 -17.08 -9.05
N LEU A 34 -4.29 -16.21 -9.99
CA LEU A 34 -5.63 -16.17 -10.58
C LEU A 34 -5.80 -17.16 -11.74
N LEU A 35 -4.71 -17.72 -12.27
CA LEU A 35 -4.79 -18.72 -13.33
C LEU A 35 -5.61 -19.94 -12.86
N PRO A 36 -6.57 -20.41 -13.70
CA PRO A 36 -7.31 -21.61 -13.40
C PRO A 36 -6.34 -22.80 -13.35
N GLY A 37 -6.34 -23.52 -12.23
CA GLY A 37 -5.43 -24.64 -11.97
C GLY A 37 -4.25 -24.33 -11.04
N THR A 38 -3.90 -23.05 -10.79
CA THR A 38 -2.84 -22.71 -9.84
C THR A 38 -3.23 -23.05 -8.40
N PHE A 39 -4.47 -22.75 -8.03
CA PHE A 39 -5.02 -23.14 -6.74
C PHE A 39 -6.34 -23.87 -6.93
N LEU A 40 -6.49 -24.99 -6.22
CA LEU A 40 -7.73 -25.77 -6.22
C LEU A 40 -8.94 -24.94 -5.77
N VAL A 41 -8.72 -23.89 -4.96
CA VAL A 41 -9.79 -22.97 -4.52
C VAL A 41 -10.42 -22.18 -5.68
N ASN A 42 -9.70 -21.95 -6.79
CA ASN A 42 -10.22 -21.23 -7.95
C ASN A 42 -11.27 -22.08 -8.70
N THR A 43 -11.13 -23.40 -8.69
CA THR A 43 -12.07 -24.34 -9.32
C THR A 43 -13.14 -24.81 -8.33
N PHE A 44 -12.77 -24.97 -7.06
CA PHE A 44 -13.61 -25.53 -6.01
C PHE A 44 -13.74 -24.54 -4.84
N PRO A 45 -14.72 -23.62 -4.88
CA PRO A 45 -14.84 -22.52 -3.91
C PRO A 45 -15.09 -22.99 -2.46
N PHE A 46 -15.54 -24.23 -2.26
CA PHE A 46 -15.69 -24.81 -0.91
C PHE A 46 -14.35 -24.96 -0.18
N LEU A 47 -13.23 -25.05 -0.91
CA LEU A 47 -11.89 -25.19 -0.33
C LEU A 47 -11.42 -23.94 0.44
N ARG A 48 -12.13 -22.80 0.34
CA ARG A 48 -11.79 -21.60 1.13
C ARG A 48 -11.86 -21.82 2.64
N HIS A 49 -12.71 -22.75 3.10
CA HIS A 49 -12.93 -23.04 4.52
C HIS A 49 -11.94 -24.05 5.09
N VAL A 50 -11.06 -24.61 4.26
CA VAL A 50 -10.15 -25.69 4.67
C VAL A 50 -9.05 -25.13 5.56
N PRO A 51 -8.69 -25.78 6.68
CA PRO A 51 -7.69 -25.28 7.61
C PRO A 51 -6.28 -25.20 6.98
N HIS A 52 -5.41 -24.36 7.55
CA HIS A 52 -4.10 -24.04 6.97
C HIS A 52 -3.14 -25.23 6.84
N TRP A 53 -3.39 -26.30 7.60
CA TRP A 53 -2.56 -27.51 7.63
C TRP A 53 -2.85 -28.47 6.47
N PHE A 54 -3.93 -28.25 5.72
CA PHE A 54 -4.35 -29.18 4.67
C PHE A 54 -3.38 -29.17 3.48
N PRO A 55 -2.99 -30.35 2.95
CA PRO A 55 -2.15 -30.45 1.76
C PRO A 55 -2.90 -29.81 0.56
N GLY A 56 -2.42 -28.66 0.09
CA GLY A 56 -3.09 -27.82 -0.91
C GLY A 56 -3.56 -26.45 -0.42
N ALA A 57 -3.39 -26.13 0.87
CA ALA A 57 -3.66 -24.80 1.43
C ALA A 57 -2.57 -23.74 1.12
N SER A 58 -1.72 -23.97 0.11
CA SER A 58 -0.69 -23.02 -0.32
C SER A 58 -1.28 -21.66 -0.72
N PHE A 59 -2.51 -21.64 -1.22
CA PHE A 59 -3.27 -20.43 -1.53
C PHE A 59 -3.42 -19.49 -0.33
N LYS A 60 -3.49 -20.03 0.91
CA LYS A 60 -3.58 -19.20 2.12
C LYS A 60 -2.28 -18.45 2.41
N ARG A 61 -1.13 -19.09 2.18
CA ARG A 61 0.18 -18.45 2.32
C ARG A 61 0.36 -17.36 1.27
N PHE A 62 0.01 -17.68 0.02
CA PHE A 62 0.00 -16.72 -1.08
C PHE A 62 -0.88 -15.51 -0.74
N ALA A 63 -2.15 -15.74 -0.37
CA ALA A 63 -3.08 -14.67 0.00
C ALA A 63 -2.57 -13.81 1.17
N HIS A 64 -1.94 -14.42 2.17
CA HIS A 64 -1.35 -13.70 3.28
C HIS A 64 -0.19 -12.79 2.83
N GLN A 65 0.72 -13.30 2.00
CA GLN A 65 1.86 -12.52 1.47
C GLN A 65 1.38 -11.37 0.57
N THR A 66 0.48 -11.65 -0.37
CA THR A 66 -0.09 -10.62 -1.24
C THR A 66 -0.84 -9.56 -0.44
N ARG A 67 -1.58 -9.95 0.61
CA ARG A 67 -2.27 -9.00 1.48
C ARG A 67 -1.29 -8.08 2.22
N ALA A 68 -0.16 -8.60 2.67
CA ALA A 68 0.88 -7.79 3.31
C ALA A 68 1.47 -6.77 2.34
N LEU A 69 1.79 -7.18 1.11
CA LEU A 69 2.31 -6.28 0.06
C LEU A 69 1.31 -5.20 -0.34
N VAL A 70 0.03 -5.56 -0.52
CA VAL A 70 -1.04 -4.59 -0.79
C VAL A 70 -1.18 -3.60 0.36
N GLY A 71 -1.06 -4.08 1.61
CA GLY A 71 -1.03 -3.21 2.79
C GLY A 71 0.12 -2.20 2.73
N GLN A 72 1.32 -2.61 2.35
CA GLN A 72 2.47 -1.72 2.21
C GLN A 72 2.23 -0.67 1.11
N LEU A 73 1.80 -1.11 -0.08
CA LEU A 73 1.51 -0.24 -1.22
C LEU A 73 0.51 0.88 -0.91
N LEU A 74 -0.46 0.63 -0.01
CA LEU A 74 -1.47 1.60 0.38
C LEU A 74 -1.03 2.46 1.58
N ASN A 75 -0.44 1.85 2.60
CA ASN A 75 -0.15 2.52 3.85
C ASN A 75 1.05 3.45 3.75
N GLU A 76 2.07 3.10 2.98
CA GLU A 76 3.29 3.89 2.87
C GLU A 76 3.04 5.28 2.23
N PRO A 77 2.45 5.41 1.03
CA PRO A 77 2.17 6.73 0.46
C PRO A 77 1.15 7.51 1.32
N LEU A 78 0.18 6.82 1.94
CA LEU A 78 -0.77 7.46 2.86
C LEU A 78 -0.06 8.09 4.08
N GLN A 79 0.90 7.38 4.69
CA GLN A 79 1.69 7.89 5.80
C GLN A 79 2.56 9.08 5.39
N GLN A 80 3.11 9.08 4.18
CA GLN A 80 3.86 10.22 3.64
C GLN A 80 2.97 11.46 3.52
N VAL A 81 1.78 11.32 2.96
CA VAL A 81 0.80 12.41 2.85
C VAL A 81 0.41 12.95 4.22
N GLN A 82 0.09 12.07 5.17
CA GLN A 82 -0.24 12.47 6.55
C GLN A 82 0.91 13.24 7.20
N SER A 83 2.15 12.76 7.04
CA SER A 83 3.35 13.42 7.58
C SER A 83 3.55 14.82 6.99
N ARG A 84 3.32 14.99 5.68
CA ARG A 84 3.38 16.30 5.00
C ARG A 84 2.32 17.25 5.56
N ILE A 85 1.09 16.79 5.73
CA ILE A 85 0.00 17.61 6.28
C ILE A 85 0.33 18.05 7.71
N VAL A 86 0.78 17.14 8.57
CA VAL A 86 1.15 17.45 9.96
C VAL A 86 2.27 18.48 10.00
N SER A 87 3.31 18.32 9.18
CA SER A 87 4.42 19.27 9.07
C SER A 87 3.94 20.66 8.64
N LEU A 88 3.09 20.75 7.61
CA LEU A 88 2.54 22.02 7.14
C LEU A 88 1.71 22.73 8.22
N VAL A 89 0.86 22.00 8.94
CA VAL A 89 0.06 22.56 10.03
C VAL A 89 0.94 23.09 11.16
N MET A 90 2.02 22.37 11.52
CA MET A 90 2.97 22.84 12.53
C MET A 90 3.72 24.10 12.09
N LEU A 91 4.15 24.17 10.83
CA LEU A 91 4.84 25.36 10.29
C LEU A 91 3.95 26.59 10.27
N ILE A 92 2.68 26.45 9.86
CA ILE A 92 1.71 27.54 9.89
C ILE A 92 1.46 27.99 11.34
N GLY A 93 1.26 27.05 12.26
CA GLY A 93 1.09 27.37 13.68
C GLY A 93 2.30 28.13 14.26
N HIS A 94 3.52 27.72 13.91
CA HIS A 94 4.73 28.41 14.32
C HIS A 94 4.83 29.83 13.74
N SER A 95 4.51 30.01 12.45
CA SER A 95 4.50 31.32 11.78
C SER A 95 3.47 32.27 12.40
N LEU A 96 2.27 31.79 12.70
CA LEU A 96 1.21 32.57 13.32
C LEU A 96 1.53 32.98 14.77
N ALA A 97 2.16 32.08 15.52
CA ALA A 97 2.64 32.38 16.87
C ALA A 97 3.80 33.39 16.87
N ALA A 98 4.67 33.35 15.84
CA ALA A 98 5.76 34.29 15.67
C ALA A 98 5.27 35.72 15.31
N ASP A 99 4.32 35.85 14.39
CA ASP A 99 3.76 37.15 13.98
C ASP A 99 2.93 37.82 15.09
N GLY A 100 2.22 37.05 15.90
CA GLY A 100 1.48 37.56 17.06
C GLY A 100 2.37 38.20 18.15
N ALA A 101 3.64 37.80 18.23
CA ALA A 101 4.61 38.36 19.17
C ALA A 101 5.26 39.67 18.68
N VAL A 102 5.20 39.96 17.38
CA VAL A 102 5.82 41.16 16.77
C VAL A 102 4.88 42.37 16.78
N GLY A 103 3.55 42.16 16.83
CA GLY A 103 2.54 43.23 16.80
C GLY A 103 2.22 43.94 18.13
N GLN A 104 2.90 43.63 19.23
CA GLN A 104 2.64 44.20 20.57
C GLN A 104 3.77 45.08 21.14
N ARG A 105 4.72 45.55 20.30
CA ARG A 105 5.77 46.49 20.71
C ARG A 105 5.57 47.88 20.11
#